data_AF-A0A7K2NSA7-F1
#
_entry.id   AF-A0A7K2NSA7-F1
#
_cell.length_a   1.000
_cell.length_b   1.000
_cell.length_c   1.000
_cell.angle_alpha   90.00
_cell.angle_beta   90.00
_cell.angle_gamma   90.00
#
_symmetry.space_group_name_H-M   'P 1'
#
loop_
_entity.id
_entity.type
_entity.pdbx_description
1 polymer ?
#
loop_
_entity_poly.entity_id
_entity_poly.type
_entity_poly.pdbx_seq_one_letter_code
_entity_poly.pdbx_strand_id
1 'polypeptide(L)'
;MRPMAQVAMVMNLDKCIGCHTCSVTCKQAWTNRRGMEYVWFNNVETRPGQGYPRRYEDQEKWRGGWELNRRGALRLKAGGRFKKLAGIFSNPRLPEIKDYYEPWTYDYKNLTDAPLGTDYPVARPVSQLDGKPMKIGWSSNWDDSLGGAPAYGDLDPMVERTRQQASEKVRFAYEETFMFYLPRICEHCLNPSCVASCPSGAMYKRSEDGIVLVDQDRCRGWRMCVTGCPYKKVYFNHRTGKAEKCTFCYPRIEVGQPTVCSETCV
;
A
#
# COMPACT_ATOMS: atom_id res chain seq x y z
N MET A 1 2.27 19.12 -18.43
CA MET A 1 3.39 19.36 -17.50
C MET A 1 4.49 18.36 -17.84
N ARG A 2 5.69 18.83 -18.15
CA ARG A 2 6.87 18.00 -18.42
C ARG A 2 7.84 18.18 -17.25
N PRO A 3 8.20 17.13 -16.49
CA PRO A 3 9.23 17.27 -15.46
C PRO A 3 10.58 17.59 -16.13
N MET A 4 11.37 18.45 -15.49
CA MET A 4 12.72 18.82 -15.92
C MET A 4 13.69 17.67 -15.66
N ALA A 5 13.64 17.14 -14.44
CA ALA A 5 14.37 15.95 -14.01
C ALA A 5 13.51 15.11 -13.07
N GLN A 6 13.93 13.87 -12.84
CA GLN A 6 13.33 13.01 -11.82
C GLN A 6 14.39 12.13 -11.18
N VAL A 7 14.48 12.18 -9.86
CA VAL A 7 15.28 11.20 -9.10
C VAL A 7 14.54 9.87 -9.17
N ALA A 8 15.22 8.85 -9.71
CA ALA A 8 14.70 7.49 -9.81
C ALA A 8 15.28 6.62 -8.68
N MET A 9 14.58 5.53 -8.37
CA MET A 9 15.01 4.54 -7.40
C MET A 9 15.11 3.18 -8.07
N VAL A 10 16.18 2.45 -7.77
CA VAL A 10 16.36 1.05 -8.16
C VAL A 10 16.52 0.24 -6.89
N MET A 11 15.74 -0.83 -6.77
CA MET A 11 15.82 -1.79 -5.67
C MET A 11 16.37 -3.10 -6.23
N ASN A 12 17.57 -3.50 -5.82
CA ASN A 12 18.16 -4.76 -6.25
C ASN A 12 17.55 -5.92 -5.43
N LEU A 13 16.65 -6.68 -6.05
CA LEU A 13 15.95 -7.79 -5.40
C LEU A 13 16.87 -8.96 -5.04
N ASP A 14 17.97 -9.14 -5.76
CA ASP A 14 18.99 -10.16 -5.46
C ASP A 14 19.69 -9.91 -4.12
N LYS A 15 19.78 -8.63 -3.71
CA LYS A 15 20.34 -8.22 -2.41
C LYS A 15 19.28 -8.00 -1.34
N CYS A 16 17.99 -8.16 -1.66
CA CYS A 16 16.94 -7.86 -0.70
C CYS A 16 16.81 -9.01 0.30
N ILE A 17 17.04 -8.71 1.58
CA ILE A 17 16.96 -9.69 2.67
C ILE A 17 15.62 -9.70 3.41
N GLY A 18 14.65 -8.88 2.98
CA GLY A 18 13.33 -8.87 3.61
C GLY A 18 13.30 -8.37 5.06
N CYS A 19 14.25 -7.52 5.48
CA CYS A 19 14.38 -7.11 6.90
C CYS A 19 13.36 -6.06 7.37
N HIS A 20 12.60 -5.45 6.46
CA HIS A 20 11.61 -4.39 6.73
C HIS A 20 12.13 -3.09 7.39
N THR A 21 13.45 -2.90 7.56
CA THR A 21 14.02 -1.65 8.13
C THR A 21 13.52 -0.42 7.38
N CYS A 22 13.49 -0.50 6.05
CA CYS A 22 13.02 0.58 5.18
C CYS A 22 11.52 0.92 5.36
N SER A 23 10.69 -0.05 5.81
CA SER A 23 9.28 0.15 6.14
C SER A 23 9.14 0.85 7.49
N VAL A 24 9.89 0.39 8.50
CA VAL A 24 9.83 0.92 9.87
C VAL A 24 10.31 2.37 9.93
N THR A 25 11.44 2.69 9.30
CA THR A 25 11.97 4.07 9.32
C THR A 25 11.03 5.04 8.59
N CYS A 26 10.44 4.61 7.48
CA CYS A 26 9.41 5.38 6.77
C CYS A 26 8.16 5.59 7.64
N LYS A 27 7.71 4.55 8.34
CA LYS A 27 6.57 4.59 9.26
C LYS A 27 6.79 5.60 10.38
N GLN A 28 7.94 5.53 11.04
CA GLN A 28 8.29 6.43 12.14
C GLN A 28 8.42 7.88 11.68
N ALA A 29 8.99 8.12 10.51
CA ALA A 29 9.15 9.48 9.98
C ALA A 29 7.83 10.10 9.52
N TRP A 30 6.91 9.33 8.92
CA TRP A 30 5.81 9.92 8.13
C TRP A 30 4.39 9.49 8.53
N THR A 31 4.20 8.25 9.00
CA THR A 31 2.86 7.65 9.16
C THR A 31 2.58 7.06 10.55
N ASN A 32 3.25 7.57 11.58
CA ASN A 32 3.02 7.24 13.00
C ASN A 32 1.85 8.01 13.65
N ARG A 33 1.06 8.74 12.85
CA ARG A 33 -0.06 9.57 13.31
C ARG A 33 -1.38 8.81 13.29
N ARG A 34 -2.32 9.22 14.15
CA ARG A 34 -3.69 8.68 14.15
C ARG A 34 -4.38 8.96 12.80
N GLY A 35 -5.06 7.97 12.23
CA GLY A 35 -5.59 8.03 10.87
C GLY A 35 -4.72 7.31 9.82
N MET A 36 -3.43 7.11 10.13
CA MET A 36 -2.40 6.56 9.25
C MET A 36 -1.72 5.32 9.82
N GLU A 37 -2.24 4.76 10.91
CA GLU A 37 -1.66 3.65 11.66
C GLU A 37 -1.63 2.37 10.82
N TYR A 38 -2.67 2.17 10.01
CA TYR A 38 -2.72 1.06 9.06
C TYR A 38 -1.82 1.26 7.84
N VAL A 39 -1.29 2.48 7.60
CA VAL A 39 -0.62 2.89 6.36
C VAL A 39 0.89 2.67 6.41
N TRP A 40 1.38 2.02 5.34
CA TRP A 40 2.80 1.77 5.08
C TRP A 40 3.17 2.34 3.71
N PHE A 41 3.71 3.57 3.67
CA PHE A 41 4.16 4.18 2.41
C PHE A 41 5.23 3.34 1.73
N ASN A 42 6.17 2.82 2.52
CA ASN A 42 7.06 1.73 2.15
C ASN A 42 6.60 0.46 2.85
N ASN A 43 6.42 -0.61 2.08
CA ASN A 43 6.12 -1.94 2.59
C ASN A 43 6.92 -2.97 1.80
N VAL A 44 7.27 -4.08 2.45
CA VAL A 44 7.93 -5.23 1.83
C VAL A 44 6.95 -6.39 1.85
N GLU A 45 6.94 -7.19 0.80
CA GLU A 45 6.05 -8.34 0.63
C GLU A 45 6.88 -9.57 0.29
N THR A 46 6.58 -10.71 0.88
CA THR A 46 7.12 -11.99 0.41
C THR A 46 6.34 -12.45 -0.82
N ARG A 47 7.05 -13.02 -1.79
CA ARG A 47 6.47 -13.60 -3.01
C ARG A 47 6.81 -15.08 -3.14
N PRO A 48 5.86 -15.94 -3.53
CA PRO A 48 4.44 -15.65 -3.82
C PRO A 48 3.62 -15.23 -2.59
N GLY A 49 2.67 -14.31 -2.78
CA GLY A 49 1.87 -13.75 -1.68
C GLY A 49 0.74 -12.83 -2.15
N GLN A 50 -0.19 -12.51 -1.26
CA GLN A 50 -1.31 -11.61 -1.59
C GLN A 50 -0.90 -10.14 -1.60
N GLY A 51 0.19 -9.78 -0.93
CA GLY A 51 0.71 -8.42 -0.84
C GLY A 51 -0.22 -7.45 -0.09
N TYR A 52 0.06 -6.15 -0.22
CA TYR A 52 -0.58 -5.11 0.59
C TYR A 52 -1.01 -3.88 -0.24
N PRO A 53 -2.32 -3.53 -0.25
CA PRO A 53 -3.46 -4.33 0.24
C PRO A 53 -3.56 -5.66 -0.52
N ARG A 54 -4.31 -6.61 0.05
CA ARG A 54 -4.44 -7.96 -0.52
C ARG A 54 -4.90 -7.93 -1.98
N ARG A 55 -4.17 -8.68 -2.80
CA ARG A 55 -4.34 -8.84 -4.24
C ARG A 55 -4.39 -7.48 -4.96
N TYR A 56 -3.59 -6.49 -4.55
CA TYR A 56 -3.61 -5.16 -5.17
C TYR A 56 -3.34 -5.19 -6.68
N GLU A 57 -2.65 -6.22 -7.17
CA GLU A 57 -2.28 -6.43 -8.58
C GLU A 57 -3.47 -6.81 -9.47
N ASP A 58 -4.54 -7.36 -8.90
CA ASP A 58 -5.77 -7.71 -9.61
C ASP A 58 -6.52 -6.43 -10.05
N GLN A 59 -6.21 -5.95 -11.25
CA GLN A 59 -6.88 -4.77 -11.81
C GLN A 59 -8.25 -5.09 -12.43
N GLU A 60 -8.66 -6.35 -12.51
CA GLU A 60 -10.04 -6.70 -12.87
C GLU A 60 -10.98 -6.43 -11.71
N LYS A 61 -10.54 -6.72 -10.48
CA LYS A 61 -11.18 -6.29 -9.24
C LYS A 61 -11.02 -4.79 -9.02
N TRP A 62 -9.79 -4.29 -9.00
CA TRP A 62 -9.49 -2.94 -8.47
C TRP A 62 -9.56 -1.80 -9.48
N ARG A 63 -9.53 -2.09 -10.78
CA ARG A 63 -9.68 -1.09 -11.86
C ARG A 63 -8.70 0.09 -11.78
N GLY A 64 -7.49 -0.12 -11.24
CA GLY A 64 -6.44 0.90 -11.21
C GLY A 64 -5.68 1.00 -12.53
N GLY A 65 -5.04 2.15 -12.76
CA GLY A 65 -4.19 2.39 -13.92
C GLY A 65 -4.95 2.77 -15.20
N TRP A 66 -4.30 2.52 -16.34
CA TRP A 66 -4.74 2.90 -17.68
C TRP A 66 -5.09 1.69 -18.53
N GLU A 67 -5.93 1.88 -19.54
CA GLU A 67 -6.18 0.94 -20.63
C GLU A 67 -6.34 1.70 -21.94
N LEU A 68 -6.11 1.02 -23.06
CA LEU A 68 -6.35 1.58 -24.39
C LEU A 68 -7.79 1.34 -24.79
N ASN A 69 -8.45 2.36 -25.35
CA ASN A 69 -9.75 2.18 -25.98
C ASN A 69 -9.59 1.59 -27.39
N ARG A 70 -10.72 1.29 -28.06
CA ARG A 70 -10.73 0.75 -29.44
C ARG A 70 -10.03 1.64 -30.48
N ARG A 71 -9.81 2.93 -30.18
CA ARG A 71 -9.11 3.90 -31.03
C ARG A 71 -7.64 4.09 -30.64
N GLY A 72 -7.10 3.27 -29.73
CA GLY A 72 -5.71 3.38 -29.25
C GLY A 72 -5.45 4.55 -28.29
N ALA A 73 -6.47 5.25 -27.81
CA ALA A 73 -6.30 6.33 -26.85
C ALA A 73 -6.37 5.82 -25.40
N LEU A 74 -5.53 6.39 -24.54
CA LEU A 74 -5.50 6.06 -23.10
C LEU A 74 -6.78 6.52 -22.39
N ARG A 75 -7.34 5.63 -21.58
CA ARG A 75 -8.42 5.92 -20.64
C ARG A 75 -8.13 5.25 -19.28
N LEU A 76 -8.67 5.82 -18.21
CA LEU A 76 -8.55 5.23 -16.88
C LEU A 76 -9.43 3.97 -16.79
N LYS A 77 -8.89 2.86 -16.25
CA LYS A 77 -9.66 1.62 -16.02
C LYS A 77 -10.86 1.85 -15.09
N ALA A 78 -10.71 2.73 -14.10
CA ALA A 78 -11.78 3.14 -13.19
C ALA A 78 -12.88 3.99 -13.87
N GLY A 79 -12.68 4.41 -15.12
CA GLY A 79 -13.58 5.27 -15.88
C GLY A 79 -13.17 6.74 -15.91
N GLY A 80 -13.70 7.45 -16.92
CA GLY A 80 -13.48 8.88 -17.14
C GLY A 80 -14.26 9.78 -16.19
N ARG A 81 -14.29 11.08 -16.50
CA ARG A 81 -14.90 12.13 -15.67
C ARG A 81 -16.38 11.86 -15.35
N PHE A 82 -17.19 11.52 -16.35
CA PHE A 82 -18.62 11.25 -16.17
C PHE A 82 -18.90 10.08 -15.22
N LYS A 83 -18.23 8.94 -15.40
CA LYS A 83 -18.41 7.76 -14.53
C LYS A 83 -18.02 8.07 -13.08
N LYS A 84 -16.99 8.88 -12.87
CA LYS A 84 -16.56 9.31 -11.53
C LYS A 84 -17.51 10.29 -10.88
N LEU A 85 -18.11 11.19 -11.67
CA LEU A 85 -19.14 12.10 -11.17
C LEU A 85 -20.40 11.32 -10.77
N ALA A 86 -20.82 10.36 -11.59
CA ALA A 86 -21.94 9.47 -11.25
C ALA A 86 -21.69 8.63 -9.98
N GLY A 87 -20.45 8.18 -9.77
CA GLY A 87 -20.01 7.46 -8.57
C GLY A 87 -19.47 8.34 -7.44
N ILE A 88 -19.69 9.65 -7.45
CA ILE A 88 -19.02 10.54 -6.49
C ILE A 88 -19.41 10.27 -5.02
N PHE A 89 -20.64 9.81 -4.81
CA PHE A 89 -21.18 9.50 -3.48
C PHE A 89 -20.76 8.12 -2.95
N SER A 90 -20.32 7.22 -3.83
CA SER A 90 -19.85 5.89 -3.44
C SER A 90 -18.86 5.37 -4.46
N ASN A 91 -17.64 5.07 -4.00
CA ASN A 91 -16.62 4.44 -4.83
C ASN A 91 -16.64 2.91 -4.59
N PRO A 92 -17.30 2.12 -5.47
CA PRO A 92 -17.48 0.68 -5.26
C PRO A 92 -16.20 -0.15 -5.41
N ARG A 93 -15.09 0.47 -5.87
CA ARG A 93 -13.79 -0.18 -6.06
C ARG A 93 -12.73 0.39 -5.10
N LEU A 94 -13.16 1.08 -4.06
CA LEU A 94 -12.28 1.52 -2.99
C LEU A 94 -11.90 0.31 -2.13
N PRO A 95 -10.61 0.03 -1.89
CA PRO A 95 -10.23 -0.97 -0.91
C PRO A 95 -10.73 -0.59 0.48
N GLU A 96 -11.29 -1.57 1.18
CA GLU A 96 -11.77 -1.41 2.55
C GLU A 96 -10.64 -1.69 3.54
N ILE A 97 -10.85 -1.34 4.81
CA ILE A 97 -9.85 -1.57 5.86
C ILE A 97 -9.46 -3.06 5.97
N LYS A 98 -10.40 -3.97 5.73
CA LYS A 98 -10.17 -5.42 5.71
C LYS A 98 -9.27 -5.89 4.56
N ASP A 99 -9.16 -5.13 3.46
CA ASP A 99 -8.23 -5.46 2.37
C ASP A 99 -6.78 -5.07 2.76
N TYR A 100 -6.64 -4.11 3.68
CA TYR A 100 -5.39 -3.83 4.39
C TYR A 100 -5.32 -4.72 5.64
N TYR A 101 -5.54 -4.13 6.82
CA TYR A 101 -5.82 -4.78 8.08
C TYR A 101 -6.45 -3.76 9.03
N GLU A 102 -7.18 -4.22 10.04
CA GLU A 102 -7.63 -3.37 11.12
C GLU A 102 -6.43 -3.08 12.05
N PRO A 103 -5.98 -1.82 12.20
CA PRO A 103 -4.83 -1.52 13.04
C PRO A 103 -5.17 -1.78 14.52
N TRP A 104 -4.24 -2.39 15.26
CA TRP A 104 -4.43 -2.72 16.67
C TRP A 104 -3.26 -2.22 17.53
N THR A 105 -3.54 -2.09 18.83
CA THR A 105 -2.55 -1.94 19.89
C THR A 105 -2.84 -2.99 20.96
N TYR A 106 -2.15 -2.94 22.09
CA TYR A 106 -2.37 -3.84 23.21
C TYR A 106 -2.69 -3.06 24.47
N ASP A 107 -3.53 -3.66 25.34
CA ASP A 107 -3.79 -3.14 26.67
C ASP A 107 -2.60 -3.41 27.60
N TYR A 108 -1.53 -2.64 27.42
CA TYR A 108 -0.31 -2.77 28.22
C TYR A 108 -0.54 -2.41 29.69
N LYS A 109 -1.55 -1.56 30.00
CA LYS A 109 -1.86 -1.18 31.38
C LYS A 109 -2.34 -2.36 32.22
N ASN A 110 -3.02 -3.32 31.60
CA ASN A 110 -3.40 -4.55 32.30
C ASN A 110 -2.20 -5.32 32.88
N LEU A 111 -0.98 -5.14 32.35
CA LEU A 111 0.22 -5.79 32.91
C LEU A 111 0.68 -5.18 34.24
N THR A 112 0.34 -3.92 34.51
CA THR A 112 0.76 -3.19 35.73
C THR A 112 -0.39 -2.98 36.70
N ASP A 113 -1.60 -2.85 36.19
CA ASP A 113 -2.77 -2.38 36.95
C ASP A 113 -3.74 -3.52 37.29
N ALA A 114 -3.47 -4.75 36.82
CA ALA A 114 -4.37 -5.87 37.07
C ALA A 114 -4.51 -6.17 38.57
N PRO A 115 -5.75 -6.42 39.05
CA PRO A 115 -5.97 -6.82 40.42
C PRO A 115 -5.36 -8.20 40.69
N LEU A 116 -5.09 -8.49 41.97
CA LEU A 116 -4.69 -9.83 42.40
C LEU A 116 -5.77 -10.85 41.98
N GLY A 117 -5.33 -11.93 41.35
CA GLY A 117 -6.19 -12.99 40.85
C GLY A 117 -5.44 -14.30 40.69
N THR A 118 -6.13 -15.33 40.24
CA THR A 118 -5.56 -16.66 40.00
C THR A 118 -4.87 -16.79 38.64
N ASP A 119 -5.16 -15.86 37.71
CA ASP A 119 -4.62 -15.86 36.36
C ASP A 119 -3.55 -14.79 36.18
N TYR A 120 -2.59 -15.04 35.30
CA TYR A 120 -1.58 -14.04 34.92
C TYR A 120 -2.19 -12.94 34.05
N PRO A 121 -1.89 -11.65 34.31
CA PRO A 121 -2.32 -10.57 33.44
C PRO A 121 -1.64 -10.66 32.07
N VAL A 122 -2.42 -10.40 31.02
CA VAL A 122 -1.93 -10.38 29.64
C VAL A 122 -2.38 -9.11 28.94
N ALA A 123 -1.54 -8.56 28.06
CA ALA A 123 -1.89 -7.43 27.23
C ALA A 123 -2.71 -7.92 26.03
N ARG A 124 -4.03 -7.80 26.09
CA ARG A 124 -4.93 -8.25 25.01
C ARG A 124 -4.92 -7.24 23.85
N PRO A 125 -5.07 -7.69 22.60
CA PRO A 125 -5.16 -6.80 21.45
C PRO A 125 -6.47 -6.01 21.43
N VAL A 126 -6.36 -4.72 21.11
CA VAL A 126 -7.45 -3.74 21.07
C VAL A 126 -7.39 -2.99 19.74
N SER A 127 -8.54 -2.82 19.08
CA SER A 127 -8.63 -2.07 17.83
C SER A 127 -8.27 -0.60 18.04
N GLN A 128 -7.43 -0.04 17.16
CA GLN A 128 -7.16 1.39 17.12
C GLN A 128 -8.26 2.19 16.42
N LEU A 129 -9.25 1.52 15.81
CA LEU A 129 -10.39 2.17 15.16
C LEU A 129 -11.51 2.44 16.15
N ASP A 130 -11.93 1.43 16.92
CA ASP A 130 -13.09 1.53 17.82
C ASP A 130 -12.76 1.30 19.31
N GLY A 131 -11.51 0.94 19.65
CA GLY A 131 -11.07 0.74 21.03
C GLY A 131 -11.57 -0.55 21.67
N LYS A 132 -12.20 -1.46 20.91
CA LYS A 132 -12.74 -2.72 21.46
C LYS A 132 -11.71 -3.84 21.40
N PRO A 133 -11.80 -4.83 22.32
CA PRO A 133 -11.03 -6.06 22.22
C PRO A 133 -11.29 -6.74 20.88
N MET A 134 -10.25 -7.29 20.26
CA MET A 134 -10.35 -7.92 18.96
C MET A 134 -9.54 -9.21 18.88
N LYS A 135 -9.80 -10.03 17.87
CA LYS A 135 -8.91 -11.13 17.48
C LYS A 135 -8.16 -10.74 16.22
N ILE A 136 -6.84 -10.77 16.26
CA ILE A 136 -6.00 -10.46 15.10
C ILE A 136 -6.15 -11.60 14.09
N GLY A 137 -6.58 -11.27 12.86
CA GLY A 137 -6.77 -12.26 11.79
C GLY A 137 -6.00 -11.95 10.50
N TRP A 138 -5.43 -10.75 10.37
CA TRP A 138 -4.60 -10.35 9.22
C TRP A 138 -3.72 -9.14 9.58
N SER A 139 -2.67 -8.88 8.80
CA SER A 139 -1.77 -7.72 8.96
C SER A 139 -1.18 -7.25 7.62
N SER A 140 -0.38 -6.19 7.63
CA SER A 140 0.34 -5.71 6.45
C SER A 140 1.41 -6.65 5.90
N ASN A 141 1.79 -7.68 6.67
CA ASN A 141 2.87 -8.61 6.35
C ASN A 141 2.54 -10.01 6.91
N TRP A 142 1.31 -10.47 6.68
CA TRP A 142 0.78 -11.69 7.30
C TRP A 142 1.35 -12.97 6.69
N ASP A 143 1.69 -12.93 5.41
CA ASP A 143 2.25 -14.01 4.60
C ASP A 143 3.79 -13.92 4.46
N ASP A 144 4.44 -13.22 5.38
CA ASP A 144 5.90 -13.13 5.46
C ASP A 144 6.55 -14.51 5.51
N SER A 145 7.66 -14.66 4.80
CA SER A 145 8.44 -15.90 4.77
C SER A 145 7.59 -17.15 4.45
N LEU A 146 6.63 -16.99 3.54
CA LEU A 146 5.66 -18.02 3.11
C LEU A 146 4.67 -18.46 4.21
N GLY A 147 4.43 -17.62 5.21
CA GLY A 147 3.43 -17.84 6.25
C GLY A 147 2.04 -18.11 5.66
N GLY A 148 1.57 -19.36 5.78
CA GLY A 148 0.28 -19.78 5.21
C GLY A 148 0.26 -19.93 3.69
N ALA A 149 1.42 -20.02 3.02
CA ALA A 149 1.51 -20.21 1.57
C ALA A 149 0.72 -21.43 1.04
N PRO A 150 0.66 -22.60 1.70
CA PRO A 150 -0.19 -23.70 1.24
C PRO A 150 -1.69 -23.37 1.19
N ALA A 151 -2.16 -22.43 2.02
CA ALA A 151 -3.56 -22.03 2.06
C ALA A 151 -3.87 -20.85 1.12
N TYR A 152 -2.91 -19.96 0.87
CA TYR A 152 -3.16 -18.67 0.21
C TYR A 152 -2.23 -18.33 -0.96
N GLY A 153 -1.15 -19.09 -1.19
CA GLY A 153 -0.15 -18.80 -2.22
C GLY A 153 -0.73 -18.85 -3.63
N ASP A 154 -1.72 -19.72 -3.85
CA ASP A 154 -2.51 -19.82 -5.09
C ASP A 154 -3.31 -18.55 -5.41
N LEU A 155 -3.56 -17.70 -4.41
CA LEU A 155 -4.31 -16.45 -4.56
C LEU A 155 -3.44 -15.27 -5.00
N ASP A 156 -2.11 -15.45 -5.10
CA ASP A 156 -1.21 -14.46 -5.72
C ASP A 156 -1.62 -14.27 -7.19
N PRO A 157 -2.00 -13.03 -7.62
CA PRO A 157 -2.41 -12.76 -9.00
C PRO A 157 -1.36 -13.08 -10.07
N MET A 158 -0.08 -13.15 -9.73
CA MET A 158 0.98 -13.62 -10.63
C MET A 158 0.93 -15.14 -10.77
N VAL A 159 0.80 -15.89 -9.67
CA VAL A 159 0.71 -17.36 -9.68
C VAL A 159 -0.53 -17.81 -10.43
N GLU A 160 -1.67 -17.19 -10.17
CA GLU A 160 -2.94 -17.47 -10.85
C GLU A 160 -2.80 -17.30 -12.38
N ARG A 161 -2.20 -16.19 -12.83
CA ARG A 161 -1.94 -15.94 -14.26
C ARG A 161 -0.95 -16.94 -14.85
N THR A 162 0.15 -17.23 -14.15
CA THR A 162 1.16 -18.18 -14.63
C THR A 162 0.57 -19.58 -14.79
N ARG A 163 -0.26 -20.06 -13.86
CA ARG A 163 -0.93 -21.36 -13.97
C ARG A 163 -1.93 -21.42 -15.12
N GLN A 164 -2.66 -20.34 -15.39
CA GLN A 164 -3.58 -20.26 -16.53
C GLN A 164 -2.84 -20.27 -17.87
N GLN A 165 -1.65 -19.68 -17.94
CA GLN A 165 -0.87 -19.51 -19.18
C GLN A 165 0.12 -20.65 -19.46
N ALA A 166 0.60 -21.32 -18.41
CA ALA A 166 1.52 -22.43 -18.47
C ALA A 166 0.99 -23.52 -17.52
N SER A 167 0.29 -24.52 -18.07
CA SER A 167 -0.53 -25.51 -17.36
C SER A 167 0.18 -26.35 -16.28
N GLU A 168 1.47 -26.16 -16.06
CA GLU A 168 2.27 -26.75 -14.99
C GLU A 168 3.38 -25.74 -14.63
N LYS A 169 3.65 -25.44 -13.35
CA LYS A 169 5.01 -25.16 -12.79
C LYS A 169 5.09 -24.55 -11.40
N VAL A 170 4.07 -23.87 -10.86
CA VAL A 170 4.12 -23.39 -9.46
C VAL A 170 3.44 -24.41 -8.55
N ARG A 171 4.23 -25.35 -8.04
CA ARG A 171 3.78 -26.31 -7.01
C ARG A 171 4.20 -25.79 -5.64
N PHE A 172 3.29 -25.87 -4.68
CA PHE A 172 3.60 -25.62 -3.27
C PHE A 172 4.05 -26.94 -2.62
N ALA A 173 5.03 -27.58 -3.25
CA ALA A 173 5.72 -28.77 -2.75
C ALA A 173 7.01 -28.35 -2.05
N TYR A 174 7.40 -29.09 -1.01
CA TYR A 174 8.51 -28.71 -0.15
C TYR A 174 9.83 -28.54 -0.93
N GLU A 175 10.13 -29.46 -1.83
CA GLU A 175 11.37 -29.51 -2.63
C GLU A 175 11.46 -28.41 -3.70
N GLU A 176 10.31 -27.82 -4.09
CA GLU A 176 10.20 -26.76 -5.09
C GLU A 176 9.90 -25.39 -4.43
N THR A 177 10.08 -25.29 -3.11
CA THR A 177 9.83 -24.05 -2.36
C THR A 177 10.77 -22.95 -2.82
N PHE A 178 10.20 -21.80 -3.19
CA PHE A 178 10.93 -20.58 -3.48
C PHE A 178 10.25 -19.39 -2.81
N MET A 179 11.05 -18.38 -2.47
CA MET A 179 10.54 -17.07 -2.12
C MET A 179 11.53 -15.96 -2.45
N PHE A 180 11.02 -14.75 -2.61
CA PHE A 180 11.82 -13.54 -2.62
C PHE A 180 11.04 -12.39 -2.01
N TYR A 181 11.73 -11.29 -1.72
CA TYR A 181 11.13 -10.11 -1.11
C TYR A 181 10.96 -9.00 -2.14
N LEU A 182 9.81 -8.32 -2.05
CA LEU A 182 9.43 -7.23 -2.92
C LEU A 182 9.19 -5.97 -2.09
N PRO A 183 10.23 -5.16 -1.81
CA PRO A 183 10.06 -3.81 -1.28
C PRO A 183 9.37 -2.92 -2.32
N ARG A 184 8.37 -2.15 -1.89
CA ARG A 184 7.63 -1.23 -2.79
C ARG A 184 7.36 0.10 -2.12
N ILE A 185 7.44 1.16 -2.91
CA ILE A 185 6.97 2.51 -2.57
C ILE A 185 6.04 3.04 -3.67
N CYS A 186 5.66 4.32 -3.63
CA CYS A 186 5.03 4.93 -4.79
C CYS A 186 6.04 5.01 -5.95
N GLU A 187 5.60 4.70 -7.17
CA GLU A 187 6.44 4.77 -8.37
C GLU A 187 6.70 6.19 -8.90
N HIS A 188 6.08 7.22 -8.32
CA HIS A 188 6.18 8.61 -8.79
C HIS A 188 6.09 8.74 -10.33
N CYS A 189 5.12 8.05 -10.93
CA CYS A 189 5.05 7.78 -12.37
C CYS A 189 5.17 9.03 -13.26
N LEU A 190 5.62 8.86 -14.50
CA LEU A 190 5.57 9.90 -15.54
C LEU A 190 4.12 10.20 -15.98
N ASN A 191 3.29 9.16 -16.11
CA ASN A 191 1.86 9.26 -16.38
C ASN A 191 1.00 8.74 -15.21
N PRO A 192 0.93 9.49 -14.09
CA PRO A 192 0.31 9.02 -12.86
C PRO A 192 -1.22 8.96 -12.99
N SER A 193 -1.77 7.74 -13.00
CA SER A 193 -3.21 7.51 -13.04
C SER A 193 -3.94 8.04 -11.80
N CYS A 194 -3.24 8.17 -10.66
CA CYS A 194 -3.78 8.80 -9.47
C CYS A 194 -4.09 10.28 -9.72
N VAL A 195 -3.15 11.05 -10.26
CA VAL A 195 -3.33 12.47 -10.63
C VAL A 195 -4.52 12.63 -11.56
N ALA A 196 -4.54 11.86 -12.66
CA ALA A 196 -5.65 11.87 -13.61
C ALA A 196 -6.99 11.42 -12.98
N SER A 197 -6.93 10.71 -11.84
CA SER A 197 -8.11 10.24 -11.14
C SER A 197 -8.69 11.19 -10.11
N CYS A 198 -7.96 12.23 -9.70
CA CYS A 198 -8.40 13.18 -8.68
C CYS A 198 -9.42 14.17 -9.24
N PRO A 199 -10.69 14.19 -8.77
CA PRO A 199 -11.68 15.13 -9.28
C PRO A 199 -11.36 16.60 -8.95
N SER A 200 -10.76 16.86 -7.78
CA SER A 200 -10.41 18.22 -7.36
C SER A 200 -9.08 18.75 -7.91
N GLY A 201 -8.32 17.91 -8.63
CA GLY A 201 -6.98 18.27 -9.10
C GLY A 201 -5.97 18.55 -7.97
N ALA A 202 -6.20 18.00 -6.77
CA ALA A 202 -5.30 18.18 -5.61
C ALA A 202 -4.00 17.38 -5.70
N MET A 203 -3.93 16.39 -6.59
CA MET A 203 -2.68 15.69 -6.86
C MET A 203 -1.98 16.28 -8.06
N TYR A 204 -0.67 16.41 -7.96
CA TYR A 204 0.17 16.99 -8.99
C TYR A 204 1.53 16.31 -8.99
N LYS A 205 2.24 16.42 -10.11
CA LYS A 205 3.65 16.06 -10.22
C LYS A 205 4.44 17.36 -10.13
N ARG A 206 5.50 17.40 -9.35
CA ARG A 206 6.39 18.56 -9.32
C ARG A 206 7.19 18.64 -10.62
N SER A 207 7.44 19.86 -11.09
CA SER A 207 8.14 20.11 -12.36
C SER A 207 9.63 19.86 -12.24
N GLU A 208 10.21 20.13 -11.10
CA GLU A 208 11.65 20.20 -10.86
C GLU A 208 12.27 18.82 -10.61
N ASP A 209 11.58 17.95 -9.87
CA ASP A 209 12.09 16.66 -9.42
C ASP A 209 11.18 15.47 -9.76
N GLY A 210 10.05 15.74 -10.42
CA GLY A 210 9.08 14.71 -10.80
C GLY A 210 8.34 14.05 -9.62
N ILE A 211 8.45 14.56 -8.40
CA ILE A 211 7.77 13.95 -7.25
C ILE A 211 6.26 14.20 -7.34
N VAL A 212 5.47 13.12 -7.38
CA VAL A 212 4.00 13.18 -7.30
C VAL A 212 3.55 13.38 -5.85
N LEU A 213 2.79 14.44 -5.58
CA LEU A 213 2.29 14.80 -4.25
C LEU A 213 0.77 14.93 -4.22
N VAL A 214 0.23 14.99 -2.99
CA VAL A 214 -1.16 15.37 -2.71
C VAL A 214 -1.11 16.70 -1.94
N ASP A 215 -1.64 17.76 -2.53
CA ASP A 215 -1.90 19.01 -1.83
C ASP A 215 -2.95 18.76 -0.73
N GLN A 216 -2.52 18.85 0.53
CA GLN A 216 -3.40 18.56 1.65
C GLN A 216 -4.48 19.63 1.81
N ASP A 217 -4.26 20.88 1.42
CA ASP A 217 -5.27 21.94 1.56
C ASP A 217 -6.36 21.85 0.48
N ARG A 218 -5.97 21.45 -0.74
CA ARG A 218 -6.90 21.25 -1.86
C ARG A 218 -7.57 19.88 -1.87
N CYS A 219 -7.06 18.91 -1.11
CA CYS A 219 -7.65 17.58 -1.05
C CYS A 219 -9.02 17.62 -0.37
N ARG A 220 -10.06 17.22 -1.11
CA ARG A 220 -11.45 17.17 -0.64
C ARG A 220 -11.92 15.76 -0.27
N GLY A 221 -11.00 14.81 -0.16
CA GLY A 221 -11.35 13.47 0.33
C GLY A 221 -12.20 12.63 -0.63
N TRP A 222 -12.18 12.88 -1.94
CA TRP A 222 -12.99 12.12 -2.91
C TRP A 222 -12.63 10.64 -3.07
N ARG A 223 -11.46 10.21 -2.56
CA ARG A 223 -10.98 8.81 -2.52
C ARG A 223 -10.82 8.09 -3.88
N MET A 224 -11.19 8.71 -5.00
CA MET A 224 -11.03 8.16 -6.36
C MET A 224 -9.57 7.88 -6.74
N CYS A 225 -8.65 8.61 -6.11
CA CYS A 225 -7.21 8.46 -6.28
C CYS A 225 -6.67 7.12 -5.77
N VAL A 226 -7.26 6.58 -4.70
CA VAL A 226 -6.89 5.30 -4.11
C VAL A 226 -7.12 4.17 -5.11
N THR A 227 -8.33 4.10 -5.68
CA THR A 227 -8.68 3.17 -6.76
C THR A 227 -7.84 3.42 -8.01
N GLY A 228 -7.66 4.69 -8.40
CA GLY A 228 -6.94 5.05 -9.62
C GLY A 228 -5.49 4.59 -9.66
N CYS A 229 -4.82 4.45 -8.51
CA CYS A 229 -3.46 3.91 -8.43
C CYS A 229 -3.48 2.37 -8.60
N PRO A 230 -2.85 1.80 -9.65
CA PRO A 230 -2.78 0.34 -9.81
C PRO A 230 -1.94 -0.31 -8.71
N TYR A 231 -0.92 0.40 -8.20
CA TYR A 231 -0.04 -0.07 -7.12
C TYR A 231 -0.63 0.07 -5.70
N LYS A 232 -1.80 0.71 -5.58
CA LYS A 232 -2.47 1.03 -4.30
C LYS A 232 -1.59 1.77 -3.28
N LYS A 233 -0.67 2.61 -3.79
CA LYS A 233 0.25 3.46 -3.01
C LYS A 233 -0.29 4.85 -2.69
N VAL A 234 -1.62 5.00 -2.74
CA VAL A 234 -2.34 6.16 -2.22
C VAL A 234 -3.28 5.62 -1.15
N TYR A 235 -3.17 6.17 0.05
CA TYR A 235 -3.90 5.73 1.23
C TYR A 235 -4.86 6.83 1.67
N PHE A 236 -5.88 6.46 2.45
CA PHE A 236 -6.86 7.40 2.95
C PHE A 236 -6.66 7.58 4.46
N ASN A 237 -6.33 8.79 4.88
CA ASN A 237 -6.27 9.10 6.29
C ASN A 237 -7.71 9.14 6.83
N HIS A 238 -8.09 8.13 7.61
CA HIS A 238 -9.46 7.99 8.11
C HIS A 238 -9.83 9.06 9.15
N ARG A 239 -8.82 9.71 9.76
CA ARG A 239 -9.01 10.80 10.72
C ARG A 239 -9.18 12.16 10.05
N THR A 240 -8.32 12.50 9.08
CA THR A 240 -8.35 13.82 8.42
C THR A 240 -9.31 13.86 7.23
N GLY A 241 -9.73 12.69 6.74
CA GLY A 241 -10.58 12.56 5.56
C GLY A 241 -9.85 12.86 4.25
N LYS A 242 -8.51 12.83 4.22
CA LYS A 242 -7.70 13.21 3.06
C LYS A 242 -6.82 12.05 2.58
N ALA A 243 -6.48 12.09 1.31
CA ALA A 243 -5.55 11.12 0.73
C ALA A 243 -4.10 11.50 1.07
N GLU A 244 -3.30 10.51 1.43
CA GLU A 244 -1.87 10.64 1.70
C GLU A 244 -1.10 9.54 0.95
N LYS A 245 0.15 9.81 0.59
CA LYS A 245 1.02 8.88 -0.14
C LYS A 245 2.48 9.15 0.17
N CYS A 246 3.36 8.22 -0.20
CA CYS A 246 4.81 8.43 -0.18
C CYS A 246 5.15 9.79 -0.83
N THR A 247 5.90 10.61 -0.12
CA THR A 247 6.34 11.95 -0.55
C THR A 247 7.72 11.93 -1.19
N PHE A 248 8.27 10.74 -1.43
CA PHE A 248 9.67 10.50 -1.84
C PHE A 248 10.68 11.24 -0.95
N CYS A 249 10.32 11.48 0.32
CA CYS A 249 11.09 12.29 1.25
C CYS A 249 11.53 13.64 0.62
N TYR A 250 10.64 14.33 -0.11
CA TYR A 250 11.00 15.57 -0.82
C TYR A 250 11.77 16.59 0.03
N PRO A 251 11.52 16.80 1.34
CA PRO A 251 12.32 17.73 2.13
C PRO A 251 13.80 17.36 2.22
N ARG A 252 14.14 16.07 2.09
CA ARG A 252 15.52 15.57 2.04
C ARG A 252 16.09 15.67 0.63
N ILE A 253 15.30 15.31 -0.38
CA ILE A 253 15.71 15.37 -1.79
C ILE A 253 16.04 16.81 -2.20
N GLU A 254 15.28 17.80 -1.72
CA GLU A 254 15.52 19.23 -1.97
C GLU A 254 16.89 19.71 -1.51
N VAL A 255 17.49 19.04 -0.52
CA VAL A 255 18.83 19.35 0.01
C VAL A 255 19.87 18.30 -0.39
N GLY A 256 19.59 17.51 -1.43
CA GLY A 256 20.52 16.53 -2.00
C GLY A 256 20.74 15.28 -1.15
N GLN A 257 19.89 15.02 -0.16
CA GLN A 257 19.98 13.83 0.67
C GLN A 257 19.14 12.67 0.10
N PRO A 258 19.51 11.40 0.37
CA PRO A 258 18.70 10.26 -0.02
C PRO A 258 17.35 10.23 0.71
N THR A 259 16.41 9.44 0.17
CA THR A 259 15.18 9.14 0.91
C THR A 259 15.50 8.34 2.17
N VAL A 260 14.66 8.45 3.21
CA VAL A 260 14.83 7.69 4.46
C VAL A 260 14.95 6.20 4.18
N CYS A 261 14.06 5.63 3.36
CA CYS A 261 14.10 4.20 3.03
C CYS A 261 15.31 3.77 2.19
N SER A 262 15.95 4.70 1.47
CA SER A 262 17.20 4.42 0.74
C SER A 262 18.41 4.46 1.66
N GLU A 263 18.52 5.49 2.50
CA GLU A 263 19.64 5.68 3.43
C GLU A 263 19.68 4.59 4.51
N THR A 264 18.50 4.11 4.94
CA THR A 264 18.40 3.09 5.99
C THR A 264 18.21 1.67 5.44
N CYS A 265 18.51 1.44 4.16
CA CYS A 265 18.54 0.08 3.61
C CYS A 265 19.78 -0.63 4.14
N VAL A 266 19.58 -1.69 4.95
CA VAL A 266 20.64 -2.52 5.55
C VAL A 266 21.36 -3.33 4.48
#